data_AF-A0A7Y3H6C4-F1
#
_entry.id   AF-A0A7Y3H6C4-F1
#
_cell.length_a   1.000
_cell.length_b   1.000
_cell.length_c   1.000
_cell.angle_alpha   90.00
_cell.angle_beta   90.00
_cell.angle_gamma   90.00
#
_symmetry.space_group_name_H-M   'P 1'
#
loop_
_entity.id
_entity.type
_entity.pdbx_description
1 polymer ?
#
loop_
_entity_poly.entity_id
_entity_poly.type
_entity_poly.pdbx_seq_one_letter_code
_entity_poly.pdbx_strand_id
1 'polypeptide(L)' 'MKFELIKSDKDSRARAGLLHTDHGVIETPIFMPVGTQATVKTVDQDLLVKEIEAQIILANTYHLYLRPKISVIEGAGGI' A
#
# COMPACT_ATOMS: atom_id res chain seq x y z
N MET A 1 -12.09 -2.19 -8.29
CA MET A 1 -11.46 -3.08 -7.27
C MET A 1 -12.18 -4.41 -7.18
N LYS A 2 -11.46 -5.54 -7.19
CA LYS A 2 -12.02 -6.91 -7.09
C LYS A 2 -11.09 -7.79 -6.26
N PHE A 3 -11.64 -8.58 -5.33
CA PHE A 3 -10.88 -9.60 -4.61
C PHE A 3 -11.12 -10.99 -5.21
N GLU A 4 -10.04 -11.74 -5.44
CA GLU A 4 -10.02 -13.10 -5.98
C GLU A 4 -9.39 -14.04 -4.96
N LEU A 5 -10.14 -15.04 -4.51
CA LEU A 5 -9.65 -16.06 -3.58
C LEU A 5 -8.95 -17.17 -4.38
N ILE A 6 -7.65 -17.36 -4.17
CA ILE A 6 -6.84 -18.37 -4.86
C ILE A 6 -6.85 -19.69 -4.09
N LYS A 7 -6.67 -19.63 -2.77
CA LYS A 7 -6.59 -20.82 -1.92
C LYS A 7 -7.12 -20.53 -0.52
N SER A 8 -7.84 -21.50 0.03
CA SER A 8 -8.11 -21.57 1.47
C SER A 8 -7.42 -22.81 2.03
N ASP A 9 -6.88 -22.67 3.23
CA ASP A 9 -6.34 -23.79 3.98
C ASP A 9 -7.47 -24.68 4.52
N LYS A 10 -7.24 -25.98 4.65
CA LYS A 10 -8.28 -26.93 5.11
C LYS A 10 -8.34 -27.02 6.64
N ASP A 11 -7.21 -26.79 7.31
CA ASP A 11 -7.05 -27.02 8.75
C ASP A 11 -7.11 -25.71 9.56
N SER A 12 -7.17 -24.56 8.88
CA SER A 12 -7.21 -23.22 9.48
C SER A 12 -8.11 -22.26 8.71
N ARG A 13 -8.14 -20.98 9.14
CA ARG A 13 -8.87 -19.88 8.47
C ARG A 13 -7.99 -19.08 7.51
N ALA A 14 -6.79 -19.56 7.19
CA ALA A 14 -5.87 -18.87 6.29
C ALA A 14 -6.41 -18.84 4.85
N ARG A 15 -6.15 -17.73 4.16
CA ARG A 15 -6.59 -17.48 2.79
C ARG A 15 -5.48 -16.79 2.03
N ALA A 16 -5.18 -17.29 0.83
CA ALA A 16 -4.33 -16.63 -0.13
C ALA A 16 -5.21 -16.13 -1.29
N GLY A 17 -4.99 -14.89 -1.73
CA GLY A 17 -5.83 -14.24 -2.73
C GLY A 17 -5.13 -13.09 -3.42
N LEU A 18 -5.77 -12.57 -4.47
CA LEU A 18 -5.32 -11.42 -5.25
C LEU A 18 -6.34 -10.29 -5.11
N LEU A 19 -5.87 -9.09 -4.76
CA LEU A 19 -6.66 -7.87 -4.79
C LEU A 19 -6.29 -7.07 -6.05
N HIS A 20 -7.23 -7.02 -6.99
CA HIS A 20 -7.09 -6.28 -8.23
C HIS A 20 -7.53 -4.84 -8.03
N THR A 21 -6.62 -3.90 -8.31
CA THR A 21 -6.84 -2.45 -8.27
C THR A 21 -6.50 -1.83 -9.62
N ASP A 22 -6.86 -0.57 -9.82
CA ASP A 22 -6.53 0.14 -11.07
C ASP A 22 -5.02 0.42 -11.19
N HIS A 23 -4.26 0.29 -10.08
CA HIS A 23 -2.82 0.52 -10.01
C HIS A 23 -2.00 -0.78 -9.95
N GLY A 24 -2.64 -1.96 -10.09
CA GLY A 24 -1.96 -3.25 -10.08
C GLY A 24 -2.65 -4.30 -9.21
N VAL A 25 -1.99 -5.46 -9.12
CA VAL A 25 -2.47 -6.62 -8.36
C VAL A 25 -1.66 -6.75 -7.08
N ILE A 26 -2.34 -7.01 -5.97
CA ILE A 26 -1.75 -7.18 -4.64
C ILE A 26 -2.01 -8.61 -4.18
N GLU A 27 -0.97 -9.34 -3.81
CA GLU A 27 -1.08 -10.66 -3.21
C GLU A 27 -1.50 -10.53 -1.74
N THR A 28 -2.29 -11.47 -1.25
CA THR A 28 -2.73 -11.50 0.16
C THR A 28 -2.43 -12.88 0.75
N PRO A 29 -2.02 -12.97 2.03
CA PRO A 29 -1.86 -11.87 2.99
C PRO A 29 -0.63 -10.98 2.71
N ILE A 30 -0.77 -9.67 2.91
CA ILE A 30 0.31 -8.69 2.70
C ILE A 30 0.61 -7.91 3.97
N PHE A 31 1.89 -7.57 4.14
CA PHE A 31 2.35 -6.58 5.10
C PHE A 31 2.60 -5.26 4.37
N MET A 32 1.95 -4.18 4.80
CA MET A 32 2.05 -2.87 4.16
C MET A 32 3.02 -1.95 4.93
N PRO A 33 4.09 -1.44 4.30
CA PRO A 33 4.86 -0.34 4.85
C PRO A 33 3.98 0.90 5.08
N VAL A 34 4.31 1.71 6.09
CA VAL A 34 3.50 2.88 6.47
C VAL A 34 4.20 4.18 6.09
N GLY A 35 3.61 4.89 5.14
CA GLY A 35 3.96 6.25 4.74
C GLY A 35 3.30 7.27 5.66
N THR A 36 4.02 7.74 6.69
CA THR A 36 3.43 8.66 7.69
C THR A 36 3.22 10.07 7.14
N GLN A 37 4.17 10.60 6.37
CA GLN A 37 4.10 11.95 5.77
C GLN A 37 4.49 11.88 4.28
N ALA A 38 3.75 11.09 3.50
CA ALA A 38 4.11 10.77 2.11
C ALA A 38 5.51 10.13 1.95
N THR A 39 6.05 9.56 3.02
CA THR A 39 7.34 8.85 3.03
C THR A 39 7.32 7.72 4.06
N VAL A 40 7.90 6.58 3.67
CA VAL A 40 8.29 5.53 4.61
C VAL A 40 9.61 5.97 5.23
N LYS A 41 9.61 6.21 6.54
CA LYS A 41 10.75 6.85 7.21
C LYS A 41 12.02 6.02 7.03
N THR A 42 13.14 6.73 6.79
CA THR A 42 14.50 6.19 6.66
C THR A 42 14.69 5.14 5.58
N VAL A 43 13.75 5.01 4.65
CA VAL A 43 13.79 4.03 3.56
C VAL A 43 13.71 4.76 2.23
N ASP A 44 14.65 4.45 1.34
CA ASP A 44 14.63 4.95 -0.02
C ASP A 44 13.50 4.27 -0.84
N GLN A 45 12.89 5.01 -1.76
CA GLN A 45 11.81 4.46 -2.60
C GLN A 45 12.30 3.32 -3.49
N ASP A 46 13.54 3.38 -3.98
CA ASP A 46 14.10 2.31 -4.80
C ASP A 46 14.22 1.01 -4.01
N LEU A 47 14.51 1.07 -2.71
CA LEU A 47 14.56 -0.12 -1.85
C LEU A 47 13.17 -0.75 -1.73
N LEU A 48 12.13 0.07 -1.56
CA LEU A 48 10.75 -0.40 -1.44
C LEU A 48 10.29 -1.14 -2.70
N VAL A 49 10.68 -0.65 -3.86
CA VAL A 49 10.26 -1.20 -5.15
C VAL A 49 11.11 -2.39 -5.56
N LYS A 50 12.44 -2.31 -5.42
CA LYS A 50 13.37 -3.28 -6.02
C LYS A 50 13.75 -4.43 -5.08
N GLU A 51 13.82 -4.20 -3.78
CA GLU A 51 14.28 -5.21 -2.82
C GLU A 51 13.15 -5.74 -1.93
N ILE A 52 12.28 -4.84 -1.47
CA ILE A 52 11.14 -5.20 -0.62
C ILE A 52 9.95 -5.65 -1.47
N GLU A 53 9.89 -5.20 -2.73
CA GLU A 53 8.81 -5.49 -3.68
C GLU A 53 7.43 -5.16 -3.09
N ALA A 54 7.34 -4.02 -2.38
CA ALA A 54 6.10 -3.60 -1.73
C ALA A 54 5.00 -3.31 -2.76
N GLN A 55 3.95 -4.13 -2.77
CA GLN A 55 2.83 -4.00 -3.73
C GLN A 55 1.85 -2.88 -3.38
N ILE A 56 1.82 -2.47 -2.10
CA ILE A 56 1.00 -1.36 -1.61
C ILE A 56 1.63 -0.76 -0.35
N ILE A 57 1.49 0.56 -0.18
CA ILE A 57 1.94 1.33 0.98
C ILE A 57 0.72 2.01 1.59
N LEU A 58 0.65 2.01 2.92
CA LEU A 58 -0.40 2.73 3.65
C LEU A 58 0.02 4.18 3.87
N ALA A 59 -0.71 5.14 3.31
CA ALA A 59 -0.52 6.55 3.57
C ALA A 59 -1.43 7.04 4.70
N ASN A 60 -0.88 7.77 5.68
CA ASN A 60 -1.67 8.26 6.80
C ASN A 60 -2.33 9.61 6.50
N THR A 61 -3.65 9.61 6.36
CA THR A 61 -4.43 10.80 6.00
C THR A 61 -4.37 11.92 7.04
N TYR A 62 -4.29 11.62 8.33
CA TYR A 62 -4.21 12.63 9.40
C TYR A 62 -2.96 13.51 9.25
N HIS A 63 -1.81 12.89 9.04
CA HIS A 63 -0.56 13.62 8.88
C HIS A 63 -0.55 14.46 7.61
N LEU A 64 -0.99 13.87 6.48
CA LEU A 64 -1.06 14.53 5.18
C LEU A 64 -2.00 15.74 5.17
N TYR A 65 -3.14 15.61 5.86
CA TYR A 65 -4.09 16.69 6.04
C TYR A 65 -3.48 17.89 6.79
N LEU A 66 -2.70 17.63 7.83
CA LEU A 66 -2.06 18.70 8.61
C LEU A 66 -0.84 19.30 7.89
N ARG A 67 -0.01 18.45 7.28
CA ARG A 67 1.21 18.81 6.55
C ARG A 67 1.47 17.76 5.46
N PRO A 68 1.52 18.12 4.17
CA PRO A 68 1.60 19.48 3.61
C PRO A 68 0.24 20.17 3.36
N LYS A 69 -0.89 19.54 3.75
CA LYS A 69 -2.28 19.92 3.44
C LYS A 69 -2.73 19.50 2.05
N ILE A 70 -4.05 19.32 1.92
CA ILE A 70 -4.71 18.83 0.71
C ILE A 70 -4.39 19.68 -0.51
N SER A 71 -4.42 21.02 -0.41
CA SER A 71 -4.17 21.91 -1.55
C SER A 71 -2.79 21.73 -2.18
N VAL A 72 -1.78 21.38 -1.37
CA VAL A 72 -0.42 21.11 -1.87
C VAL A 72 -0.38 19.75 -2.56
N ILE A 73 -1.04 18.74 -1.99
CA ILE A 73 -1.12 17.39 -2.56
C ILE A 73 -1.87 17.42 -3.90
N GLU A 74 -3.00 18.11 -3.98
CA GLU A 74 -3.75 18.28 -5.22
C GLU A 74 -2.94 19.04 -6.28
N GLY A 75 -2.25 20.12 -5.87
CA GLY A 75 -1.35 20.86 -6.75
C GLY A 75 -0.17 20.04 -7.27
N ALA A 76 0.23 18.98 -6.56
CA ALA A 76 1.26 18.03 -6.97
C ALA A 76 0.72 16.88 -7.84
N GLY A 77 -0.59 16.79 -8.07
CA GLY A 77 -1.23 15.74 -8.87
C GLY A 77 -1.67 14.51 -8.08
N GLY A 78 -1.67 14.58 -6.74
CA GLY A 78 -1.99 13.46 -5.86
C GLY A 78 -0.78 12.95 -5.07
N ILE A 79 -0.96 11.82 -4.40
CA ILE A 79 0.11 11.03 -3.78
C ILE A 79 0.36 9.81 -4.63
#